data_AF-A0AAJ2TGH4-F1
#
_entry.id   AF-A0AAJ2TGH4-F1
#
_cell.length_a   1.000
_cell.length_b   1.000
_cell.length_c   1.000
_cell.angle_alpha   90.00
_cell.angle_beta   90.00
_cell.angle_gamma   90.00
#
_symmetry.space_group_name_H-M   'P 1'
#
loop_
_entity.id
_entity.type
_entity.pdbx_description
1 polymer ?
#
loop_
_entity_poly.entity_id
_entity_poly.type
_entity_poly.pdbx_seq_one_letter_code
_entity_poly.pdbx_strand_id
1 'polypeptide(L)'
;MKNFKKTKALLLASFLLFTSFFLAGNVFAQEDQLTTEAASDVGVTYQTHVQNQGWDQGWVSDGELSGTEGQGLRMEALKIELVNAPAEARIEYNVHVQNQGDQAVRKNGELAGTEGQGLRLEAVTMNLLNMPGYSVEYRVHIENQGWAQGWVPDGALAGTSEQGLRLEALEIRIIKTDEVVHPVSVSLDKETASLLVDETQALTATVLPVDTTNKTVTWSSDNTAIATVDENGIVTGVSAGIATIMVTTVDGNMTDSCVVTVSAPNPTVTEPVNLGTSANYAILAKTGISTVPDSAITGDIGVSPIAASAITGFSLTADATNVFATSSQVTGKVYASDYAAPTDVNLTTAVSDMETAYVDAAGRAVDYTNEFTGDLSGQTLTPGVYSWDNEVLINSDVTLNGGPDDIFIFQIAKGITQASDTKVILAGGVQAKNIFWQAAETVSIGTGAHFEGIVLGNTNIGLGDQASINGRLLTQTAVTLIQSTVVAPL
;
A
#
# COMPACT_ATOMS: atom_id res chain seq x y z
N MET A 1 51.22 -20.98 -31.19
CA MET A 1 52.07 -20.37 -32.24
C MET A 1 51.18 -19.62 -33.22
N LYS A 2 51.48 -18.33 -33.42
CA LYS A 2 51.28 -17.50 -34.63
C LYS A 2 49.92 -17.53 -35.36
N ASN A 3 49.21 -16.40 -35.22
CA ASN A 3 48.59 -15.57 -36.27
C ASN A 3 48.62 -16.12 -37.71
N PHE A 4 47.51 -15.97 -38.46
CA PHE A 4 47.49 -15.16 -39.70
C PHE A 4 46.06 -14.95 -40.28
N LYS A 5 45.65 -13.67 -40.27
CA LYS A 5 44.90 -12.86 -41.25
C LYS A 5 43.72 -13.43 -42.08
N LYS A 6 42.58 -12.75 -41.87
CA LYS A 6 41.69 -12.05 -42.83
C LYS A 6 41.43 -12.70 -44.21
N THR A 7 40.15 -12.94 -44.50
CA THR A 7 39.41 -12.25 -45.58
C THR A 7 37.89 -12.35 -45.40
N LYS A 8 37.18 -11.21 -45.54
CA LYS A 8 35.72 -11.15 -45.67
C LYS A 8 35.31 -11.70 -47.03
N ALA A 9 34.24 -12.49 -47.08
CA ALA A 9 33.44 -12.72 -48.28
C ALA A 9 31.95 -12.66 -47.87
N LEU A 10 31.24 -11.67 -48.39
CA LEU A 10 29.79 -11.49 -48.25
C LEU A 10 29.15 -11.89 -49.58
N LEU A 11 28.23 -12.84 -49.52
CA LEU A 11 27.24 -13.25 -50.54
C LEU A 11 25.93 -13.38 -49.73
N LEU A 12 24.71 -13.00 -50.15
CA LEU A 12 24.13 -12.93 -51.48
C LEU A 12 22.78 -12.16 -51.44
N ALA A 13 22.51 -11.44 -52.53
CA ALA A 13 21.28 -10.95 -53.18
C ALA A 13 19.87 -11.16 -52.56
N SER A 14 18.97 -10.18 -52.72
CA SER A 14 18.06 -10.05 -53.90
C SER A 14 17.04 -8.91 -53.73
N PHE A 15 16.99 -7.95 -54.69
CA PHE A 15 15.90 -7.70 -55.67
C PHE A 15 14.75 -6.76 -55.23
N LEU A 16 14.79 -5.49 -55.67
CA LEU A 16 13.98 -4.96 -56.79
C LEU A 16 14.37 -3.49 -57.07
N LEU A 17 14.87 -3.22 -58.29
CA LEU A 17 15.05 -1.89 -58.89
C LEU A 17 13.78 -1.49 -59.67
N PHE A 18 13.59 -0.17 -59.81
CA PHE A 18 13.48 0.64 -61.06
C PHE A 18 12.46 1.77 -60.81
N THR A 19 12.59 3.03 -61.23
CA THR A 19 13.65 3.87 -61.81
C THR A 19 13.08 5.27 -61.81
N SER A 20 13.96 6.25 -61.66
CA SER A 20 13.67 7.67 -61.88
C SER A 20 13.48 7.96 -63.37
N PHE A 21 12.41 8.65 -63.72
CA PHE A 21 12.25 9.36 -64.98
C PHE A 21 11.92 10.82 -64.63
N PHE A 22 12.84 11.74 -64.95
CA PHE A 22 12.64 13.19 -64.84
C PHE A 22 11.97 13.70 -66.12
N LEU A 23 10.85 14.42 -65.98
CA LEU A 23 10.46 15.45 -66.95
C LEU A 23 9.78 16.60 -66.22
N ALA A 24 10.23 17.80 -66.55
CA ALA A 24 9.98 19.06 -65.87
C ALA A 24 8.51 19.50 -65.90
N GLY A 25 8.03 19.95 -64.75
CA GLY A 25 6.87 20.81 -64.59
C GLY A 25 7.21 21.86 -63.52
N ASN A 26 7.43 23.10 -63.96
CA ASN A 26 7.54 24.25 -63.08
C ASN A 26 6.18 24.51 -62.41
N VAL A 27 6.10 24.38 -61.09
CA VAL A 27 5.24 25.24 -60.26
C VAL A 27 6.01 25.50 -58.97
N PHE A 28 6.16 26.79 -58.67
CA PHE A 28 6.85 27.34 -57.53
C PHE A 28 6.48 26.63 -56.23
N ALA A 29 7.49 26.23 -55.46
CA ALA A 29 7.33 26.06 -54.02
C ALA A 29 7.09 27.47 -53.46
N GLN A 30 5.82 27.82 -53.27
CA GLN A 30 5.46 28.90 -52.38
C GLN A 30 5.74 28.38 -50.97
N GLU A 31 6.88 28.82 -50.44
CA GLU A 31 7.12 28.86 -49.01
C GLU A 31 5.88 29.52 -48.40
N ASP A 32 5.06 28.75 -47.69
CA ASP A 32 3.97 29.29 -46.91
C ASP A 32 4.62 30.02 -45.73
N GLN A 33 5.06 31.24 -46.04
CA GLN A 33 5.33 32.29 -45.08
C GLN A 33 3.99 32.52 -44.37
N LEU A 34 3.73 31.72 -43.35
CA LEU A 34 2.84 32.08 -42.26
C LEU A 34 3.42 33.39 -41.71
N THR A 35 2.92 34.50 -42.26
CA THR A 35 2.99 35.80 -41.64
C THR A 35 2.35 35.63 -40.27
N THR A 36 3.20 35.32 -39.30
CA THR A 36 2.92 35.58 -37.90
C THR A 36 2.78 37.08 -37.85
N GLU A 37 1.54 37.56 -37.95
CA GLU A 37 1.19 38.81 -37.29
C GLU A 37 1.62 38.57 -35.85
N ALA A 38 2.75 39.13 -35.44
CA ALA A 38 3.14 39.10 -34.04
C ALA A 38 1.94 39.68 -33.30
N ALA A 39 1.20 38.84 -32.59
CA ALA A 39 0.22 39.31 -31.64
C ALA A 39 1.03 40.21 -30.70
N SER A 40 0.88 41.51 -30.87
CA SER A 40 1.61 42.48 -30.08
C SER A 40 1.23 42.23 -28.63
N ASP A 41 2.24 41.99 -27.79
CA ASP A 41 2.02 41.64 -26.39
C ASP A 41 1.03 42.62 -25.74
N VAL A 42 0.18 42.08 -24.84
CA VAL A 42 -0.74 42.94 -24.08
C VAL A 42 0.10 43.91 -23.26
N GLY A 43 -0.23 45.20 -23.38
CA GLY A 43 0.56 46.27 -22.80
C GLY A 43 -0.28 47.44 -22.33
N VAL A 44 0.40 48.52 -21.97
CA VAL A 44 -0.18 49.79 -21.54
C VAL A 44 0.49 50.95 -22.26
N THR A 45 -0.30 51.94 -22.64
CA THR A 45 0.19 53.23 -23.10
C THR A 45 -0.37 54.32 -22.20
N TYR A 46 0.44 55.36 -21.96
CA TYR A 46 0.06 56.46 -21.08
C TYR A 46 0.74 57.76 -21.47
N GLN A 47 0.14 58.86 -21.07
CA GLN A 47 0.70 60.20 -21.19
C GLN A 47 0.36 61.01 -19.96
N THR A 48 1.14 62.08 -19.73
CA THR A 48 0.99 62.98 -18.59
C THR A 48 0.91 64.44 -19.07
N HIS A 49 0.06 65.23 -18.42
CA HIS A 49 0.01 66.68 -18.62
C HIS A 49 0.98 67.33 -17.63
N VAL A 50 2.08 67.89 -18.13
CA VAL A 50 3.13 68.49 -17.30
C VAL A 50 2.98 70.01 -17.28
N GLN A 51 3.20 70.62 -16.12
CA GLN A 51 3.19 72.07 -15.96
C GLN A 51 4.04 72.77 -17.03
N ASN A 52 3.47 73.79 -17.67
CA ASN A 52 4.07 74.60 -18.74
C ASN A 52 4.42 73.83 -20.03
N GLN A 53 4.19 72.51 -20.09
CA GLN A 53 4.46 71.66 -21.26
C GLN A 53 3.20 70.98 -21.80
N GLY A 54 2.11 70.96 -21.04
CA GLY A 54 0.88 70.30 -21.46
C GLY A 54 1.12 68.83 -21.77
N TRP A 55 0.54 68.36 -22.88
CA TRP A 55 0.67 66.98 -23.38
C TRP A 55 1.79 66.81 -24.42
N ASP A 56 2.70 67.78 -24.56
CA ASP A 56 3.67 67.83 -25.66
C ASP A 56 4.64 66.62 -25.71
N GLN A 57 4.76 65.86 -24.61
CA GLN A 57 5.56 64.63 -24.56
C GLN A 57 4.89 63.43 -25.26
N GLY A 58 3.58 63.48 -25.48
CA GLY A 58 2.81 62.41 -26.13
C GLY A 58 2.67 61.13 -25.29
N TRP A 59 2.17 60.08 -25.95
CA TRP A 59 1.98 58.75 -25.38
C TRP A 59 3.29 57.96 -25.39
N VAL A 60 3.59 57.29 -24.27
CA VAL A 60 4.68 56.34 -24.10
C VAL A 60 4.13 54.95 -23.82
N SER A 61 4.97 53.91 -23.96
CA SER A 61 4.55 52.50 -23.81
C SER A 61 5.09 51.86 -22.53
N ASP A 62 4.80 50.58 -22.30
CA ASP A 62 5.23 49.80 -21.13
C ASP A 62 6.64 50.14 -20.62
N GLY A 63 6.71 50.61 -19.38
CA GLY A 63 7.95 50.88 -18.65
C GLY A 63 8.69 52.14 -19.09
N GLU A 64 8.21 52.89 -20.08
CA GLU A 64 8.84 54.14 -20.51
C GLU A 64 8.46 55.33 -19.63
N LEU A 65 9.37 56.27 -19.43
CA LEU A 65 9.11 57.45 -18.60
C LEU A 65 8.05 58.37 -19.24
N SER A 66 7.02 58.75 -18.48
CA SER A 66 6.15 59.90 -18.82
C SER A 66 6.24 60.97 -17.71
N GLY A 67 6.53 62.21 -18.09
CA GLY A 67 6.74 63.33 -17.17
C GLY A 67 8.18 63.86 -17.21
N THR A 68 8.67 64.44 -16.12
CA THR A 68 10.02 65.01 -16.03
C THR A 68 10.74 64.59 -14.76
N GLU A 69 12.03 64.31 -14.88
CA GLU A 69 12.91 64.06 -13.74
C GLU A 69 13.83 65.26 -13.51
N GLY A 70 13.90 65.77 -12.28
CA GLY A 70 14.86 66.81 -11.89
C GLY A 70 14.61 68.21 -12.45
N GLN A 71 13.50 68.41 -13.17
CA GLN A 71 13.12 69.72 -13.73
C GLN A 71 12.22 70.55 -12.80
N GLY A 72 11.72 69.95 -11.72
CA GLY A 72 10.81 70.62 -10.77
C GLY A 72 9.42 70.91 -11.34
N LEU A 73 9.03 70.27 -12.45
CA LEU A 73 7.73 70.44 -13.07
C LEU A 73 6.75 69.39 -12.55
N ARG A 74 5.54 69.82 -12.19
CA ARG A 74 4.50 68.92 -11.67
C ARG A 74 3.70 68.28 -12.79
N MET A 75 3.26 67.05 -12.57
CA MET A 75 2.15 66.45 -13.30
C MET A 75 0.83 67.04 -12.82
N GLU A 76 -0.07 67.35 -13.74
CA GLU A 76 -1.39 67.94 -13.46
C GLU A 76 -2.54 67.00 -13.87
N ALA A 77 -2.32 66.16 -14.88
CA ALA A 77 -3.27 65.13 -15.34
C ALA A 77 -2.55 63.95 -15.99
N LEU A 78 -3.27 62.84 -16.19
CA LEU A 78 -2.80 61.67 -16.93
C LEU A 78 -3.94 60.94 -17.65
N LYS A 79 -3.58 60.17 -18.67
CA LYS A 79 -4.45 59.21 -19.38
C LYS A 79 -3.70 57.90 -19.54
N ILE A 80 -4.38 56.78 -19.31
CA ILE A 80 -3.80 55.43 -19.38
C ILE A 80 -4.76 54.54 -20.16
N GLU A 81 -4.25 53.82 -21.15
CA GLU A 81 -5.03 52.93 -22.01
C GLU A 81 -4.29 51.60 -22.21
N LEU A 82 -5.05 50.50 -22.22
CA LEU A 82 -4.48 49.19 -22.52
C LEU A 82 -4.28 49.03 -24.03
N VAL A 83 -3.18 48.39 -24.40
CA VAL A 83 -2.84 48.06 -25.78
C VAL A 83 -2.95 46.55 -25.97
N ASN A 84 -3.58 46.10 -27.05
CA ASN A 84 -3.78 44.68 -27.38
C ASN A 84 -4.53 43.84 -26.32
N ALA A 85 -5.27 44.48 -25.43
CA ALA A 85 -6.03 43.79 -24.40
C ALA A 85 -7.38 43.25 -24.93
N PRO A 86 -7.93 42.18 -24.31
CA PRO A 86 -9.27 41.68 -24.64
C PRO A 86 -10.36 42.76 -24.52
N ALA A 87 -11.46 42.61 -25.27
CA ALA A 87 -12.51 43.65 -25.35
C ALA A 87 -13.13 44.07 -24.00
N GLU A 88 -13.15 43.17 -23.00
CA GLU A 88 -13.69 43.45 -21.66
C GLU A 88 -12.61 43.87 -20.64
N ALA A 89 -11.34 43.84 -21.03
CA ALA A 89 -10.22 44.24 -20.19
C ALA A 89 -10.14 45.76 -20.06
N ARG A 90 -9.79 46.24 -18.87
CA ARG A 90 -9.58 47.66 -18.62
C ARG A 90 -8.61 47.91 -17.50
N ILE A 91 -7.92 49.04 -17.61
CA ILE A 91 -7.19 49.65 -16.51
C ILE A 91 -8.07 50.73 -15.90
N GLU A 92 -8.32 50.61 -14.59
CA GLU A 92 -8.99 51.63 -13.79
C GLU A 92 -7.94 52.38 -12.96
N TYR A 93 -8.04 53.71 -12.90
CA TYR A 93 -7.10 54.54 -12.16
C TYR A 93 -7.78 55.71 -11.46
N ASN A 94 -7.22 56.07 -10.31
CA ASN A 94 -7.62 57.21 -9.51
C ASN A 94 -6.39 58.05 -9.17
N VAL A 95 -6.55 59.38 -9.10
CA VAL A 95 -5.50 60.32 -8.72
C VAL A 95 -5.93 61.18 -7.55
N HIS A 96 -4.97 61.49 -6.66
CA HIS A 96 -5.11 62.51 -5.63
C HIS A 96 -4.63 63.85 -6.17
N VAL A 97 -5.48 64.87 -6.17
CA VAL A 97 -5.19 66.21 -6.71
C VAL A 97 -5.09 67.22 -5.58
N GLN A 98 -4.07 68.08 -5.64
CA GLN A 98 -3.88 69.16 -4.69
C GLN A 98 -5.18 69.96 -4.45
N ASN A 99 -5.53 70.16 -3.18
CA ASN A 99 -6.72 70.89 -2.70
C ASN A 99 -8.08 70.31 -3.14
N GLN A 100 -8.11 69.22 -3.91
CA GLN A 100 -9.35 68.55 -4.34
C GLN A 100 -9.48 67.14 -3.76
N GLY A 101 -8.38 66.53 -3.31
CA GLY A 101 -8.36 65.19 -2.76
C GLY A 101 -8.42 64.13 -3.85
N ASP A 102 -8.88 62.93 -3.48
CA ASP A 102 -9.09 61.83 -4.42
C ASP A 102 -10.22 62.15 -5.39
N GLN A 103 -9.96 62.00 -6.69
CA GLN A 103 -10.99 62.13 -7.71
C GLN A 103 -11.77 60.82 -7.89
N ALA A 104 -12.82 60.85 -8.71
CA ALA A 104 -13.52 59.62 -9.10
C ALA A 104 -12.64 58.77 -10.02
N VAL A 105 -12.77 57.44 -9.92
CA VAL A 105 -12.09 56.48 -10.79
C VAL A 105 -12.35 56.79 -12.27
N ARG A 106 -11.30 56.63 -13.07
CA ARG A 106 -11.27 56.74 -14.53
C ARG A 106 -10.83 55.42 -15.13
N LYS A 107 -11.13 55.22 -16.40
CA LYS A 107 -10.74 54.01 -17.14
C LYS A 107 -10.25 54.35 -18.54
N ASN A 108 -9.43 53.47 -19.11
CA ASN A 108 -9.01 53.43 -20.53
C ASN A 108 -9.13 54.77 -21.29
N GLY A 109 -8.10 55.61 -21.22
CA GLY A 109 -7.98 56.85 -21.98
C GLY A 109 -8.73 58.06 -21.40
N GLU A 110 -9.60 57.87 -20.40
CA GLU A 110 -10.30 58.97 -19.73
C GLU A 110 -9.33 59.86 -18.94
N LEU A 111 -9.59 61.17 -18.90
CA LEU A 111 -8.70 62.08 -18.17
C LEU A 111 -8.87 61.98 -16.66
N ALA A 112 -7.77 61.76 -15.94
CA ALA A 112 -7.66 61.91 -14.50
C ALA A 112 -6.77 63.11 -14.15
N GLY A 113 -7.20 63.97 -13.21
CA GLY A 113 -6.48 65.19 -12.83
C GLY A 113 -7.15 66.48 -13.32
N THR A 114 -6.34 67.51 -13.58
CA THR A 114 -6.82 68.82 -14.03
C THR A 114 -6.00 69.37 -15.20
N GLU A 115 -6.67 70.03 -16.14
CA GLU A 115 -6.04 70.78 -17.23
C GLU A 115 -6.29 72.28 -17.03
N GLY A 116 -5.22 73.09 -17.10
CA GLY A 116 -5.33 74.56 -17.05
C GLY A 116 -5.69 75.15 -15.68
N GLN A 117 -5.84 74.33 -14.63
CA GLN A 117 -6.14 74.79 -13.27
C GLN A 117 -4.90 74.99 -12.39
N GLY A 118 -3.74 74.49 -12.82
CA GLY A 118 -2.49 74.64 -12.10
C GLY A 118 -2.35 73.77 -10.84
N LEU A 119 -3.19 72.73 -10.68
CA LEU A 119 -3.18 71.83 -9.53
C LEU A 119 -2.38 70.57 -9.85
N ARG A 120 -1.48 70.15 -8.94
CA ARG A 120 -0.67 68.93 -9.15
C ARG A 120 -1.42 67.65 -8.78
N LEU A 121 -0.97 66.57 -9.38
CA LEU A 121 -1.16 65.22 -8.84
C LEU A 121 -0.17 64.97 -7.70
N GLU A 122 -0.65 64.31 -6.65
CA GLU A 122 0.16 63.95 -5.47
C GLU A 122 0.26 62.43 -5.28
N ALA A 123 -0.73 61.67 -5.74
CA ALA A 123 -0.73 60.21 -5.74
C ALA A 123 -1.59 59.61 -6.86
N VAL A 124 -1.37 58.33 -7.17
CA VAL A 124 -2.14 57.52 -8.12
C VAL A 124 -2.33 56.10 -7.60
N THR A 125 -3.48 55.50 -7.91
CA THR A 125 -3.76 54.07 -7.74
C THR A 125 -4.31 53.52 -9.06
N MET A 126 -3.88 52.34 -9.46
CA MET A 126 -4.25 51.67 -10.70
C MET A 126 -4.63 50.21 -10.43
N ASN A 127 -5.69 49.73 -11.10
CA ASN A 127 -6.13 48.34 -11.03
C ASN A 127 -6.36 47.79 -12.44
N LEU A 128 -5.91 46.56 -12.69
CA LEU A 128 -6.11 45.84 -13.93
C LEU A 128 -7.28 44.87 -13.76
N LEU A 129 -8.32 45.02 -14.59
CA LEU A 129 -9.55 44.27 -14.46
C LEU A 129 -9.80 43.42 -15.71
N ASN A 130 -10.36 42.23 -15.49
CA ASN A 130 -10.68 41.25 -16.53
C ASN A 130 -9.46 40.78 -17.36
N MET A 131 -8.29 40.72 -16.73
CA MET A 131 -7.07 40.14 -17.32
C MET A 131 -6.48 39.05 -16.39
N PRO A 132 -7.09 37.86 -16.32
CA PRO A 132 -6.52 36.76 -15.53
C PRO A 132 -5.11 36.41 -16.02
N GLY A 133 -4.21 36.14 -15.09
CA GLY A 133 -2.80 35.86 -15.41
C GLY A 133 -1.96 37.11 -15.69
N TYR A 134 -2.46 38.32 -15.43
CA TYR A 134 -1.71 39.58 -15.54
C TYR A 134 -1.95 40.50 -14.35
N SER A 135 -0.99 41.39 -14.07
CA SER A 135 -1.07 42.46 -13.09
C SER A 135 -0.51 43.75 -13.69
N VAL A 136 -0.99 44.91 -13.22
CA VAL A 136 -0.29 46.19 -13.46
C VAL A 136 0.75 46.42 -12.36
N GLU A 137 1.92 46.92 -12.75
CA GLU A 137 2.89 47.52 -11.83
C GLU A 137 3.18 48.95 -12.27
N TYR A 138 3.37 49.85 -11.30
CA TYR A 138 3.66 51.25 -11.59
C TYR A 138 4.55 51.86 -10.52
N ARG A 139 5.24 52.92 -10.89
CA ARG A 139 6.04 53.73 -9.96
C ARG A 139 5.91 55.20 -10.33
N VAL A 140 6.20 56.08 -9.36
CA VAL A 140 6.13 57.53 -9.54
C VAL A 140 7.40 58.21 -9.02
N HIS A 141 7.82 59.29 -9.70
CA HIS A 141 8.88 60.19 -9.25
C HIS A 141 8.26 61.32 -8.42
N ILE A 142 8.53 61.33 -7.13
CA ILE A 142 7.94 62.26 -6.17
C ILE A 142 8.92 63.39 -5.89
N GLU A 143 8.43 64.62 -5.77
CA GLU A 143 9.25 65.78 -5.36
C GLU A 143 10.13 65.45 -4.14
N ASN A 144 11.42 65.76 -4.25
CA ASN A 144 12.45 65.56 -3.22
C ASN A 144 12.67 64.10 -2.76
N GLN A 145 11.95 63.12 -3.32
CA GLN A 145 12.07 61.70 -2.97
C GLN A 145 12.43 60.81 -4.17
N GLY A 146 12.23 61.30 -5.40
CA GLY A 146 12.47 60.52 -6.62
C GLY A 146 11.64 59.24 -6.65
N TRP A 147 12.26 58.14 -7.08
CA TRP A 147 11.63 56.81 -7.20
C TRP A 147 11.66 55.96 -5.92
N ALA A 148 11.74 56.58 -4.74
CA ALA A 148 12.01 55.87 -3.49
C ALA A 148 10.99 54.77 -3.13
N GLN A 149 9.74 54.85 -3.62
CA GLN A 149 8.71 53.83 -3.38
C GLN A 149 8.88 52.57 -4.25
N GLY A 150 9.71 52.62 -5.31
CA GLY A 150 9.86 51.50 -6.25
C GLY A 150 8.59 51.20 -7.04
N TRP A 151 8.55 50.03 -7.67
CA TRP A 151 7.36 49.49 -8.35
C TRP A 151 6.35 49.00 -7.32
N VAL A 152 5.11 49.45 -7.42
CA VAL A 152 3.98 48.99 -6.61
C VAL A 152 3.03 48.16 -7.46
N PRO A 153 2.38 47.13 -6.88
CA PRO A 153 1.48 46.25 -7.62
C PRO A 153 0.07 46.86 -7.79
N ASP A 154 -0.77 46.13 -8.51
CA ASP A 154 -2.21 46.38 -8.65
C ASP A 154 -2.87 46.81 -7.32
N GLY A 155 -3.60 47.93 -7.35
CA GLY A 155 -4.34 48.48 -6.22
C GLY A 155 -3.53 49.25 -5.18
N ALA A 156 -2.19 49.23 -5.22
CA ALA A 156 -1.35 49.90 -4.22
C ALA A 156 -1.12 51.40 -4.49
N LEU A 157 -1.27 52.29 -3.49
CA LEU A 157 -1.02 53.73 -3.68
C LEU A 157 0.45 54.03 -4.05
N ALA A 158 0.67 54.78 -5.13
CA ALA A 158 1.96 55.38 -5.50
C ALA A 158 1.90 56.91 -5.36
N GLY A 159 2.82 57.51 -4.60
CA GLY A 159 2.83 58.93 -4.26
C GLY A 159 2.47 59.21 -2.79
N THR A 160 2.00 60.42 -2.50
CA THR A 160 1.60 60.86 -1.15
C THR A 160 0.32 61.69 -1.20
N SER A 161 -0.72 61.33 -0.45
CA SER A 161 -1.99 62.09 -0.38
C SER A 161 -2.06 63.10 0.77
N GLU A 162 -1.08 63.11 1.69
CA GLU A 162 -1.14 63.95 2.90
C GLU A 162 0.13 64.78 3.16
N GLN A 163 1.15 64.62 2.32
CA GLN A 163 2.42 65.34 2.45
C GLN A 163 2.51 66.55 1.51
N GLY A 164 1.55 66.70 0.61
CA GLY A 164 1.51 67.78 -0.37
C GLY A 164 2.67 67.75 -1.37
N LEU A 165 3.30 66.59 -1.59
CA LEU A 165 4.39 66.44 -2.55
C LEU A 165 3.82 66.16 -3.94
N ARG A 166 4.36 66.84 -4.96
CA ARG A 166 3.93 66.61 -6.35
C ARG A 166 4.53 65.34 -6.94
N LEU A 167 3.80 64.75 -7.87
CA LEU A 167 4.36 63.82 -8.85
C LEU A 167 5.02 64.62 -9.99
N GLU A 168 6.19 64.18 -10.43
CA GLU A 168 6.94 64.79 -11.54
C GLU A 168 7.01 63.87 -12.76
N ALA A 169 7.03 62.55 -12.56
CA ALA A 169 6.98 61.53 -13.60
C ALA A 169 6.36 60.21 -13.11
N LEU A 170 6.01 59.31 -14.02
CA LEU A 170 5.59 57.94 -13.72
C LEU A 170 6.05 56.94 -14.80
N GLU A 171 6.07 55.67 -14.42
CA GLU A 171 6.23 54.52 -15.32
C GLU A 171 5.18 53.47 -14.97
N ILE A 172 4.60 52.81 -15.98
CA ILE A 172 3.55 51.79 -15.84
C ILE A 172 3.93 50.61 -16.74
N ARG A 173 3.78 49.38 -16.25
CA ARG A 173 3.93 48.17 -17.05
C ARG A 173 2.89 47.11 -16.72
N ILE A 174 2.52 46.30 -17.70
CA ILE A 174 1.75 45.08 -17.51
C ILE A 174 2.72 43.90 -17.36
N ILE A 175 2.55 43.10 -16.31
CA ILE A 175 3.34 41.89 -16.06
C ILE A 175 2.44 40.65 -16.07
N LYS A 176 2.98 39.51 -16.49
CA LYS A 176 2.30 38.22 -16.40
C LYS A 176 2.43 37.66 -14.98
N THR A 177 1.36 37.12 -14.42
CA THR A 177 1.32 36.45 -13.11
C THR A 177 1.16 34.94 -13.28
N ASP A 178 1.81 34.14 -12.44
CA ASP A 178 1.64 32.68 -12.45
C ASP A 178 0.22 32.32 -11.96
N GLU A 179 -0.56 31.59 -12.77
CA GLU A 179 -1.89 31.09 -12.40
C GLU A 179 -1.76 29.83 -11.52
N VAL A 180 -2.46 29.78 -10.38
CA VAL A 180 -2.52 28.57 -9.54
C VAL A 180 -3.51 27.60 -10.17
N VAL A 181 -3.01 26.47 -10.67
CA VAL A 181 -3.81 25.40 -11.28
C VAL A 181 -4.10 24.35 -10.21
N HIS A 182 -5.37 24.16 -9.89
CA HIS A 182 -5.84 23.17 -8.92
C HIS A 182 -6.06 21.79 -9.56
N PRO A 183 -5.88 20.68 -8.81
CA PRO A 183 -6.17 19.35 -9.31
C PRO A 183 -7.67 19.17 -9.57
N VAL A 184 -7.99 18.54 -10.70
CA VAL A 184 -9.35 18.18 -11.13
C VAL A 184 -9.61 16.69 -10.93
N SER A 185 -8.57 15.85 -10.97
CA SER A 185 -8.68 14.43 -10.72
C SER A 185 -7.38 13.82 -10.21
N VAL A 186 -7.50 12.68 -9.55
CA VAL A 186 -6.40 11.75 -9.28
C VAL A 186 -6.81 10.36 -9.76
N SER A 187 -5.87 9.59 -10.30
CA SER A 187 -6.12 8.20 -10.72
C SER A 187 -4.96 7.29 -10.32
N LEU A 188 -5.27 6.08 -9.86
CA LEU A 188 -4.31 5.01 -9.61
C LEU A 188 -4.04 4.21 -10.89
N ASP A 189 -2.87 3.59 -10.97
CA ASP A 189 -2.49 2.69 -12.07
C ASP A 189 -3.23 1.34 -12.04
N LYS A 190 -3.91 1.02 -10.93
CA LYS A 190 -4.62 -0.24 -10.70
C LYS A 190 -5.92 -0.01 -9.93
N GLU A 191 -6.98 -0.67 -10.36
CA GLU A 191 -8.26 -0.78 -9.62
C GLU A 191 -8.24 -1.92 -8.60
N THR A 192 -7.44 -2.97 -8.87
CA THR A 192 -7.29 -4.13 -8.00
C THR A 192 -5.85 -4.62 -7.95
N ALA A 193 -5.42 -5.14 -6.81
CA ALA A 193 -4.14 -5.85 -6.64
C ALA A 193 -4.32 -7.14 -5.84
N SER A 194 -3.48 -8.13 -6.13
CA SER A 194 -3.40 -9.38 -5.36
C SER A 194 -1.99 -9.54 -4.81
N LEU A 195 -1.89 -9.82 -3.51
CA LEU A 195 -0.63 -9.96 -2.79
C LEU A 195 -0.66 -11.23 -1.95
N LEU A 196 0.50 -11.83 -1.71
CA LEU A 196 0.67 -12.72 -0.56
C LEU A 196 0.92 -11.89 0.70
N VAL A 197 0.74 -12.49 1.88
CA VAL A 197 1.21 -11.90 3.14
C VAL A 197 2.71 -11.59 3.02
N ASP A 198 3.12 -10.45 3.58
CA ASP A 198 4.46 -9.86 3.51
C ASP A 198 4.94 -9.41 2.12
N GLU A 199 4.15 -9.64 1.06
CA GLU A 199 4.45 -9.11 -0.26
C GLU A 199 4.13 -7.62 -0.33
N THR A 200 4.88 -6.90 -1.18
CA THR A 200 4.70 -5.46 -1.39
C THR A 200 4.34 -5.15 -2.83
N GLN A 201 3.54 -4.10 -3.01
CA GLN A 201 3.14 -3.60 -4.32
C GLN A 201 3.08 -2.08 -4.32
N ALA A 202 3.84 -1.47 -5.23
CA ALA A 202 3.71 -0.04 -5.51
C ALA A 202 2.41 0.25 -6.26
N LEU A 203 1.68 1.28 -5.80
CA LEU A 203 0.61 1.96 -6.52
C LEU A 203 1.11 3.35 -6.93
N THR A 204 0.80 3.77 -8.15
CA THR A 204 1.20 5.08 -8.67
C THR A 204 -0.03 5.96 -8.86
N ALA A 205 -0.05 7.12 -8.19
CA ALA A 205 -1.09 8.12 -8.36
C ALA A 205 -0.71 9.16 -9.43
N THR A 206 -1.64 9.45 -10.34
CA THR A 206 -1.50 10.48 -11.37
C THR A 206 -2.49 11.60 -11.11
N VAL A 207 -2.00 12.83 -10.88
CA VAL A 207 -2.82 14.03 -10.65
C VAL A 207 -2.94 14.82 -11.95
N LEU A 208 -4.17 15.20 -12.32
CA LEU A 208 -4.47 16.02 -13.49
C LEU A 208 -5.23 17.30 -13.09
N PRO A 209 -5.03 18.41 -13.83
CA PRO A 209 -4.19 18.54 -15.02
C PRO A 209 -2.68 18.48 -14.73
N VAL A 210 -1.86 18.19 -15.73
CA VAL A 210 -0.42 17.92 -15.55
C VAL A 210 0.37 19.14 -15.05
N ASP A 211 -0.14 20.34 -15.23
CA ASP A 211 0.42 21.61 -14.77
C ASP A 211 -0.13 22.06 -13.40
N THR A 212 -0.88 21.18 -12.71
CA THR A 212 -1.33 21.42 -11.33
C THR A 212 -0.17 21.89 -10.45
N THR A 213 -0.37 23.00 -9.76
CA THR A 213 0.64 23.66 -8.92
C THR A 213 0.97 22.82 -7.67
N ASN A 214 -0.03 22.16 -7.07
CA ASN A 214 0.16 21.24 -5.93
C ASN A 214 -0.29 19.81 -6.28
N LYS A 215 0.67 18.90 -6.44
CA LYS A 215 0.43 17.47 -6.76
C LYS A 215 0.60 16.54 -5.56
N THR A 216 0.72 17.08 -4.35
CA THR A 216 0.89 16.25 -3.16
C THR A 216 -0.36 15.43 -2.90
N VAL A 217 -0.16 14.14 -2.60
CA VAL A 217 -1.23 13.19 -2.25
C VAL A 217 -0.98 12.60 -0.87
N THR A 218 -2.04 12.06 -0.28
CA THR A 218 -2.02 11.28 0.96
C THR A 218 -2.63 9.92 0.71
N TRP A 219 -2.18 8.91 1.47
CA TRP A 219 -2.61 7.52 1.32
C TRP A 219 -3.26 7.02 2.61
N SER A 220 -4.20 6.10 2.48
CA SER A 220 -4.86 5.44 3.62
C SER A 220 -5.30 4.02 3.25
N SER A 221 -5.48 3.18 4.26
CA SER A 221 -6.07 1.85 4.17
C SER A 221 -7.31 1.78 5.06
N ASP A 222 -8.40 1.19 4.56
CA ASP A 222 -9.61 0.96 5.37
C ASP A 222 -9.41 -0.11 6.45
N ASN A 223 -8.43 -1.00 6.28
CA ASN A 223 -8.10 -2.07 7.21
C ASN A 223 -6.60 -2.37 7.24
N THR A 224 -5.88 -1.70 8.14
CA THR A 224 -4.43 -1.86 8.32
C THR A 224 -4.02 -3.22 8.90
N ALA A 225 -4.95 -4.01 9.44
CA ALA A 225 -4.67 -5.39 9.86
C ALA A 225 -4.55 -6.35 8.66
N ILE A 226 -5.10 -5.99 7.50
CA ILE A 226 -5.05 -6.78 6.26
C ILE A 226 -3.98 -6.23 5.31
N ALA A 227 -3.98 -4.94 5.04
CA ALA A 227 -2.95 -4.31 4.20
C ALA A 227 -2.64 -2.88 4.66
N THR A 228 -1.36 -2.50 4.63
CA THR A 228 -0.89 -1.14 4.95
C THR A 228 -0.38 -0.45 3.70
N VAL A 229 -0.33 0.88 3.70
CA VAL A 229 0.26 1.68 2.63
C VAL A 229 1.12 2.79 3.24
N ASP A 230 2.30 3.04 2.67
CA ASP A 230 3.19 4.10 3.11
C ASP A 230 2.95 5.44 2.37
N GLU A 231 3.73 6.48 2.71
CA GLU A 231 3.64 7.80 2.07
C GLU A 231 4.01 7.80 0.57
N ASN A 232 4.71 6.77 0.09
CA ASN A 232 5.14 6.62 -1.30
C ASN A 232 4.17 5.74 -2.13
N GLY A 233 3.07 5.28 -1.55
CA GLY A 233 2.13 4.38 -2.22
C GLY A 233 2.60 2.93 -2.27
N ILE A 234 3.55 2.52 -1.43
CA ILE A 234 3.95 1.11 -1.29
C ILE A 234 2.96 0.43 -0.35
N VAL A 235 2.20 -0.53 -0.90
CA VAL A 235 1.25 -1.36 -0.17
C VAL A 235 1.95 -2.62 0.32
N THR A 236 1.74 -3.01 1.57
CA THR A 236 2.26 -4.26 2.17
C THR A 236 1.10 -5.12 2.67
N GLY A 237 1.05 -6.39 2.24
CA GLY A 237 0.10 -7.36 2.78
C GLY A 237 0.46 -7.77 4.21
N VAL A 238 -0.49 -7.68 5.14
CA VAL A 238 -0.29 -8.00 6.57
C VAL A 238 -0.96 -9.31 6.97
N SER A 239 -2.20 -9.54 6.53
CA SER A 239 -2.91 -10.79 6.78
C SER A 239 -3.90 -11.10 5.66
N ALA A 240 -4.29 -12.36 5.52
CA ALA A 240 -5.22 -12.77 4.48
C ALA A 240 -6.58 -12.06 4.62
N GLY A 241 -7.06 -11.47 3.53
CA GLY A 241 -8.30 -10.71 3.52
C GLY A 241 -8.37 -9.69 2.39
N ILE A 242 -9.31 -8.76 2.49
CA ILE A 242 -9.51 -7.68 1.53
C ILE A 242 -9.42 -6.33 2.26
N ALA A 243 -8.63 -5.41 1.71
CA ALA A 243 -8.54 -4.02 2.15
C ALA A 243 -8.62 -3.09 0.93
N THR A 244 -9.11 -1.88 1.15
CA THR A 244 -9.18 -0.81 0.14
C THR A 244 -8.13 0.24 0.46
N ILE A 245 -7.22 0.46 -0.50
CA ILE A 245 -6.23 1.54 -0.44
C ILE A 245 -6.78 2.76 -1.16
N MET A 246 -6.80 3.91 -0.48
CA MET A 246 -7.33 5.16 -1.00
C MET A 246 -6.23 6.22 -1.08
N VAL A 247 -6.17 6.91 -2.22
CA VAL A 247 -5.33 8.09 -2.41
C VAL A 247 -6.19 9.36 -2.40
N THR A 248 -5.69 10.46 -1.83
CA THR A 248 -6.38 11.76 -1.78
C THR A 248 -5.43 12.90 -2.05
N THR A 249 -5.75 13.80 -2.99
CA THR A 249 -4.96 15.02 -3.21
C THR A 249 -5.10 15.98 -2.03
N VAL A 250 -3.98 16.57 -1.59
CA VAL A 250 -3.99 17.56 -0.49
C VAL A 250 -4.75 18.83 -0.90
N ASP A 251 -4.60 19.24 -2.16
CA ASP A 251 -5.38 20.32 -2.75
C ASP A 251 -6.64 19.73 -3.41
N GLY A 252 -7.81 20.34 -3.19
CA GLY A 252 -9.07 19.92 -3.80
C GLY A 252 -9.72 18.63 -3.27
N ASN A 253 -9.04 17.77 -2.51
CA ASN A 253 -9.57 16.49 -1.98
C ASN A 253 -10.13 15.53 -3.05
N MET A 254 -9.47 15.44 -4.22
CA MET A 254 -9.81 14.44 -5.22
C MET A 254 -9.35 13.06 -4.74
N THR A 255 -10.13 12.01 -5.01
CA THR A 255 -9.87 10.66 -4.49
C THR A 255 -9.91 9.59 -5.58
N ASP A 256 -9.12 8.54 -5.42
CA ASP A 256 -9.24 7.27 -6.15
C ASP A 256 -8.85 6.09 -5.24
N SER A 257 -9.19 4.86 -5.62
CA SER A 257 -9.02 3.68 -4.76
C SER A 257 -8.64 2.40 -5.51
N CYS A 258 -7.91 1.52 -4.82
CA CYS A 258 -7.53 0.19 -5.28
C CYS A 258 -7.95 -0.87 -4.26
N VAL A 259 -8.64 -1.92 -4.70
CA VAL A 259 -9.01 -3.06 -3.86
C VAL A 259 -7.86 -4.07 -3.82
N VAL A 260 -7.32 -4.32 -2.64
CA VAL A 260 -6.20 -5.23 -2.41
C VAL A 260 -6.72 -6.52 -1.78
N THR A 261 -6.50 -7.64 -2.46
CA THR A 261 -6.77 -8.97 -1.94
C THR A 261 -5.46 -9.59 -1.48
N VAL A 262 -5.29 -9.80 -0.18
CA VAL A 262 -4.14 -10.47 0.40
C VAL A 262 -4.49 -11.93 0.62
N SER A 263 -3.70 -12.84 0.05
CA SER A 263 -3.83 -14.28 0.24
C SER A 263 -2.76 -14.79 1.19
N ALA A 264 -3.05 -15.87 1.91
CA ALA A 264 -2.01 -16.60 2.64
C ALA A 264 -0.91 -17.06 1.67
N PRO A 265 0.36 -17.17 2.11
CA PRO A 265 1.41 -17.73 1.29
C PRO A 265 1.00 -19.12 0.79
N ASN A 266 1.41 -19.46 -0.44
CA ASN A 266 1.17 -20.81 -0.95
C ASN A 266 1.86 -21.81 -0.02
N PRO A 267 1.15 -22.85 0.48
CA PRO A 267 1.76 -23.86 1.32
C PRO A 267 2.94 -24.49 0.58
N THR A 268 4.13 -24.45 1.16
CA THR A 268 5.31 -25.06 0.54
C THR A 268 5.30 -26.59 0.67
N VAL A 269 4.47 -27.12 1.57
CA VAL A 269 4.32 -28.54 1.80
C VAL A 269 3.28 -29.16 0.88
N THR A 270 3.78 -30.08 0.05
CA THR A 270 2.98 -30.86 -0.89
C THR A 270 2.86 -32.34 -0.48
N GLU A 271 3.61 -32.79 0.53
CA GLU A 271 3.66 -34.19 0.95
C GLU A 271 3.41 -34.35 2.47
N PRO A 272 2.53 -35.28 2.89
CA PRO A 272 2.22 -35.50 4.30
C PRO A 272 3.43 -36.07 5.07
N VAL A 273 3.39 -36.05 6.40
CA VAL A 273 4.41 -36.73 7.21
C VAL A 273 4.21 -38.25 7.08
N ASN A 274 5.26 -38.95 6.64
CA ASN A 274 5.18 -40.39 6.46
C ASN A 274 5.27 -41.10 7.81
N LEU A 275 4.16 -41.68 8.25
CA LEU A 275 4.05 -42.42 9.50
C LEU A 275 4.62 -43.85 9.43
N GLY A 276 4.93 -44.37 8.25
CA GLY A 276 5.34 -45.77 8.08
C GLY A 276 4.35 -46.74 8.72
N THR A 277 4.85 -47.74 9.44
CA THR A 277 4.04 -48.74 10.14
C THR A 277 3.37 -48.22 11.42
N SER A 278 3.76 -47.05 11.94
CA SER A 278 3.05 -46.39 13.05
C SER A 278 1.63 -45.96 12.65
N ALA A 279 1.37 -45.79 11.35
CA ALA A 279 0.04 -45.52 10.79
C ALA A 279 -0.99 -46.64 11.06
N ASN A 280 -0.57 -47.81 11.54
CA ASN A 280 -1.50 -48.89 11.86
C ASN A 280 -2.17 -48.71 13.24
N TYR A 281 -1.68 -47.78 14.07
CA TYR A 281 -2.10 -47.64 15.47
C TYR A 281 -2.88 -46.34 15.70
N ALA A 282 -4.02 -46.44 16.38
CA ALA A 282 -4.70 -45.29 16.96
C ALA A 282 -3.88 -44.70 18.11
N ILE A 283 -3.22 -45.56 18.90
CA ILE A 283 -2.36 -45.16 20.01
C ILE A 283 -1.08 -45.99 19.99
N LEU A 284 0.09 -45.35 19.94
CA LEU A 284 1.39 -46.01 20.04
C LEU A 284 2.24 -45.25 21.07
N ALA A 285 2.74 -45.95 22.09
CA ALA A 285 3.48 -45.33 23.19
C ALA A 285 4.68 -46.17 23.64
N LYS A 286 5.75 -45.54 24.15
CA LYS A 286 6.94 -46.28 24.60
C LYS A 286 6.93 -46.73 26.05
N THR A 287 6.25 -45.99 26.93
CA THR A 287 6.31 -46.15 28.39
C THR A 287 4.97 -46.44 29.04
N GLY A 288 3.87 -46.52 28.27
CA GLY A 288 2.59 -47.00 28.78
C GLY A 288 1.37 -46.34 28.16
N ILE A 289 0.22 -46.99 28.31
CA ILE A 289 -1.09 -46.44 27.96
C ILE A 289 -2.02 -46.71 29.14
N SER A 290 -2.66 -45.68 29.68
CA SER A 290 -3.56 -45.84 30.82
C SER A 290 -4.92 -45.22 30.54
N THR A 291 -5.97 -45.83 31.07
CA THR A 291 -7.34 -45.31 31.00
C THR A 291 -7.98 -45.35 32.38
N VAL A 292 -8.69 -44.28 32.74
CA VAL A 292 -9.80 -44.33 33.71
C VAL A 292 -11.06 -44.71 32.91
N PRO A 293 -11.59 -45.94 33.06
CA PRO A 293 -12.61 -46.47 32.15
C PRO A 293 -13.99 -45.78 32.25
N ASP A 294 -14.84 -45.86 31.22
CA ASP A 294 -14.62 -46.57 29.95
C ASP A 294 -14.26 -45.58 28.84
N SER A 295 -13.06 -45.72 28.26
CA SER A 295 -12.68 -45.05 27.01
C SER A 295 -13.23 -45.84 25.80
N ALA A 296 -13.35 -45.17 24.65
CA ALA A 296 -13.78 -45.79 23.39
C ALA A 296 -12.74 -45.55 22.29
N ILE A 297 -12.01 -46.59 21.92
CA ILE A 297 -10.92 -46.51 20.93
C ILE A 297 -11.33 -47.27 19.67
N THR A 298 -11.18 -46.64 18.51
CA THR A 298 -11.34 -47.26 17.19
C THR A 298 -9.98 -47.30 16.50
N GLY A 299 -9.44 -48.51 16.34
CA GLY A 299 -8.11 -48.78 15.84
C GLY A 299 -7.22 -49.51 16.86
N ASP A 300 -6.07 -49.98 16.39
CA ASP A 300 -5.14 -50.77 17.20
C ASP A 300 -4.35 -49.88 18.17
N ILE A 301 -3.98 -50.43 19.34
CA ILE A 301 -3.10 -49.75 20.30
C ILE A 301 -1.86 -50.59 20.60
N GLY A 302 -0.72 -49.94 20.84
CA GLY A 302 0.57 -50.62 20.99
C GLY A 302 1.48 -49.98 22.03
N VAL A 303 2.23 -50.80 22.78
CA VAL A 303 3.35 -50.33 23.60
C VAL A 303 4.64 -51.08 23.32
N SER A 304 5.75 -50.35 23.16
CA SER A 304 7.10 -50.91 23.02
C SER A 304 8.17 -49.85 23.27
N PRO A 305 9.26 -50.13 24.00
CA PRO A 305 9.72 -51.46 24.41
C PRO A 305 9.09 -51.97 25.71
N ILE A 306 8.23 -51.19 26.37
CA ILE A 306 7.60 -51.61 27.63
C ILE A 306 6.58 -52.74 27.42
N ALA A 307 6.45 -53.60 28.42
CA ALA A 307 5.54 -54.76 28.42
C ALA A 307 4.06 -54.38 28.61
N ALA A 308 3.17 -55.34 28.35
CA ALA A 308 1.71 -55.20 28.46
C ALA A 308 1.22 -54.75 29.84
N SER A 309 2.01 -54.98 30.90
CA SER A 309 1.70 -54.52 32.25
C SER A 309 1.60 -53.00 32.39
N ALA A 310 2.17 -52.25 31.43
CA ALA A 310 2.03 -50.80 31.34
C ALA A 310 0.78 -50.33 30.58
N ILE A 311 -0.02 -51.25 30.06
CA ILE A 311 -1.36 -50.97 29.53
C ILE A 311 -2.37 -51.21 30.65
N THR A 312 -2.84 -50.13 31.28
CA THR A 312 -3.62 -50.19 32.53
C THR A 312 -5.03 -49.65 32.35
N GLY A 313 -6.01 -50.20 33.09
CA GLY A 313 -7.42 -49.82 33.02
C GLY A 313 -8.24 -50.48 31.90
N PHE A 314 -7.60 -51.14 30.93
CA PHE A 314 -8.28 -51.72 29.76
C PHE A 314 -8.90 -53.11 29.99
N SER A 315 -8.65 -53.75 31.13
CA SER A 315 -9.12 -55.12 31.40
C SER A 315 -8.76 -56.10 30.26
N LEU A 316 -7.48 -56.13 29.90
CA LEU A 316 -6.98 -56.86 28.73
C LEU A 316 -7.23 -58.37 28.85
N THR A 317 -7.68 -58.96 27.75
CA THR A 317 -7.75 -60.42 27.57
C THR A 317 -6.85 -60.82 26.41
N ALA A 318 -5.75 -61.52 26.70
CA ALA A 318 -4.84 -62.03 25.67
C ALA A 318 -5.56 -63.02 24.75
N ASP A 319 -5.28 -62.93 23.45
CA ASP A 319 -5.75 -63.91 22.47
C ASP A 319 -5.10 -65.28 22.70
N ALA A 320 -5.71 -66.36 22.18
CA ALA A 320 -5.20 -67.72 22.30
C ALA A 320 -3.77 -67.89 21.74
N THR A 321 -3.37 -67.08 20.77
CA THR A 321 -2.03 -67.08 20.19
C THR A 321 -1.01 -66.27 20.99
N ASN A 322 -1.48 -65.46 21.95
CA ASN A 322 -0.69 -64.47 22.70
C ASN A 322 0.07 -63.47 21.82
N VAL A 323 -0.36 -63.26 20.56
CA VAL A 323 0.22 -62.27 19.63
C VAL A 323 -0.38 -60.87 19.91
N PHE A 324 -1.60 -60.81 20.42
CA PHE A 324 -2.29 -59.58 20.79
C PHE A 324 -3.25 -59.84 21.97
N ALA A 325 -3.83 -58.78 22.50
CA ALA A 325 -4.93 -58.82 23.46
C ALA A 325 -6.14 -58.01 22.94
N THR A 326 -7.27 -58.19 23.61
CA THR A 326 -8.53 -57.50 23.33
C THR A 326 -9.03 -56.77 24.58
N SER A 327 -9.88 -55.77 24.37
CA SER A 327 -10.58 -55.03 25.43
C SER A 327 -11.95 -54.60 24.90
N SER A 328 -12.96 -54.51 25.76
CA SER A 328 -14.27 -53.94 25.40
C SER A 328 -14.19 -52.45 25.05
N GLN A 329 -13.13 -51.77 25.46
CA GLN A 329 -12.86 -50.35 25.18
C GLN A 329 -12.15 -50.13 23.83
N VAL A 330 -11.71 -51.20 23.15
CA VAL A 330 -10.90 -51.12 21.92
C VAL A 330 -11.58 -51.89 20.79
N THR A 331 -12.10 -51.15 19.81
CA THR A 331 -12.50 -51.68 18.50
C THR A 331 -11.26 -51.82 17.64
N GLY A 332 -10.49 -52.87 17.92
CA GLY A 332 -9.16 -53.11 17.36
C GLY A 332 -8.42 -54.18 18.18
N LYS A 333 -7.10 -54.20 18.06
CA LYS A 333 -6.22 -55.09 18.82
C LYS A 333 -5.25 -54.31 19.69
N VAL A 334 -4.88 -54.92 20.81
CA VAL A 334 -3.91 -54.38 21.77
C VAL A 334 -2.62 -55.18 21.62
N TYR A 335 -1.50 -54.49 21.40
CA TYR A 335 -0.19 -55.10 21.23
C TYR A 335 0.80 -54.60 22.29
N ALA A 336 1.74 -55.46 22.68
CA ALA A 336 2.80 -55.12 23.62
C ALA A 336 4.09 -55.87 23.29
N SER A 337 5.23 -55.35 23.74
CA SER A 337 6.55 -55.89 23.39
C SER A 337 6.83 -57.31 23.90
N ASP A 338 6.12 -57.75 24.94
CA ASP A 338 6.25 -59.08 25.55
C ASP A 338 5.26 -60.12 24.98
N TYR A 339 4.49 -59.76 23.95
CA TYR A 339 3.64 -60.69 23.21
C TYR A 339 4.43 -61.53 22.20
N ALA A 340 3.83 -62.65 21.79
CA ALA A 340 4.46 -63.61 20.90
C ALA A 340 4.77 -62.98 19.52
N ALA A 341 5.84 -63.46 18.89
CA ALA A 341 6.24 -63.05 17.55
C ALA A 341 5.07 -63.21 16.54
N PRO A 342 4.91 -62.29 15.58
CA PRO A 342 5.86 -61.23 15.20
C PRO A 342 5.65 -59.87 15.90
N THR A 343 4.86 -59.81 16.99
CA THR A 343 4.43 -58.53 17.58
C THR A 343 5.56 -57.67 18.10
N ASP A 344 6.56 -58.26 18.75
CA ASP A 344 7.75 -57.59 19.28
C ASP A 344 8.53 -56.83 18.19
N VAL A 345 8.81 -57.51 17.06
CA VAL A 345 9.54 -56.92 15.93
C VAL A 345 8.69 -55.86 15.24
N ASN A 346 7.40 -56.15 15.00
CA ASN A 346 6.49 -55.20 14.36
C ASN A 346 6.34 -53.91 15.17
N LEU A 347 6.23 -54.00 16.50
CA LEU A 347 6.16 -52.82 17.36
C LEU A 347 7.49 -52.06 17.40
N THR A 348 8.63 -52.75 17.37
CA THR A 348 9.94 -52.11 17.27
C THR A 348 10.05 -51.28 16.00
N THR A 349 9.60 -51.82 14.86
CA THR A 349 9.54 -51.07 13.59
C THR A 349 8.56 -49.90 13.68
N ALA A 350 7.36 -50.10 14.22
CA ALA A 350 6.37 -49.03 14.36
C ALA A 350 6.86 -47.87 15.25
N VAL A 351 7.57 -48.16 16.33
CA VAL A 351 8.18 -47.13 17.19
C VAL A 351 9.29 -46.39 16.44
N SER A 352 10.14 -47.09 15.68
CA SER A 352 11.16 -46.45 14.86
C SER A 352 10.56 -45.54 13.78
N ASP A 353 9.46 -45.96 13.16
CA ASP A 353 8.75 -45.16 12.15
C ASP A 353 8.09 -43.93 12.78
N MET A 354 7.52 -44.07 13.99
CA MET A 354 6.99 -42.94 14.77
C MET A 354 8.09 -41.92 15.11
N GLU A 355 9.25 -42.37 15.57
CA GLU A 355 10.40 -41.50 15.86
C GLU A 355 10.90 -40.78 14.59
N THR A 356 10.90 -41.50 13.46
CA THR A 356 11.25 -40.91 12.15
C THR A 356 10.23 -39.86 11.72
N ALA A 357 8.93 -40.13 11.88
CA ALA A 357 7.85 -39.18 11.58
C ALA A 357 7.93 -37.93 12.46
N TYR A 358 8.25 -38.08 13.75
CA TYR A 358 8.47 -36.96 14.66
C TYR A 358 9.60 -36.05 14.16
N VAL A 359 10.74 -36.64 13.78
CA VAL A 359 11.89 -35.88 13.26
C VAL A 359 11.59 -35.23 11.90
N ASP A 360 10.87 -35.93 11.01
CA ASP A 360 10.41 -35.39 9.72
C ASP A 360 9.53 -34.15 9.92
N ALA A 361 8.49 -34.25 10.76
CA ALA A 361 7.58 -33.15 11.06
C ALA A 361 8.33 -31.93 11.64
N ALA A 362 9.21 -32.16 12.64
CA ALA A 362 10.03 -31.13 13.27
C ALA A 362 11.04 -30.48 12.32
N GLY A 363 11.41 -31.15 11.22
CA GLY A 363 12.42 -30.70 10.26
C GLY A 363 11.87 -30.04 8.99
N ARG A 364 10.54 -29.94 8.84
CA ARG A 364 9.93 -29.30 7.66
C ARG A 364 10.30 -27.81 7.57
N ALA A 365 10.46 -27.30 6.35
CA ALA A 365 10.63 -25.87 6.12
C ALA A 365 9.38 -25.12 6.58
N VAL A 366 9.56 -24.02 7.29
CA VAL A 366 8.50 -23.28 7.96
C VAL A 366 7.91 -22.23 7.01
N ASP A 367 6.58 -22.20 6.90
CA ASP A 367 5.83 -21.15 6.20
C ASP A 367 5.47 -20.00 7.16
N TYR A 368 5.07 -20.35 8.38
CA TYR A 368 4.57 -19.42 9.40
C TYR A 368 5.35 -19.54 10.70
N THR A 369 5.93 -18.45 11.18
CA THR A 369 6.75 -18.44 12.41
C THR A 369 6.07 -17.65 13.51
N ASN A 370 5.84 -18.28 14.66
CA ASN A 370 5.28 -17.68 15.87
C ASN A 370 3.93 -16.97 15.64
N GLU A 371 3.12 -17.48 14.72
CA GLU A 371 1.79 -16.94 14.42
C GLU A 371 0.92 -16.90 15.68
N PHE A 372 0.19 -15.78 15.86
CA PHE A 372 -0.63 -15.53 17.04
C PHE A 372 0.11 -15.70 18.39
N THR A 373 1.45 -15.66 18.39
CA THR A 373 2.30 -15.92 19.56
C THR A 373 2.05 -17.27 20.25
N GLY A 374 1.46 -18.25 19.54
CA GLY A 374 1.14 -19.57 20.05
C GLY A 374 -0.29 -19.71 20.62
N ASP A 375 -1.06 -18.64 20.73
CA ASP A 375 -2.47 -18.73 21.15
C ASP A 375 -3.39 -18.81 19.93
N LEU A 376 -3.88 -20.01 19.62
CA LEU A 376 -4.74 -20.27 18.45
C LEU A 376 -6.22 -20.03 18.74
N SER A 377 -6.56 -19.54 19.92
CA SER A 377 -7.94 -19.29 20.36
C SER A 377 -8.70 -18.40 19.37
N GLY A 378 -9.78 -18.93 18.79
CA GLY A 378 -10.66 -18.22 17.87
C GLY A 378 -10.09 -18.03 16.46
N GLN A 379 -8.89 -18.56 16.19
CA GLN A 379 -8.21 -18.36 14.92
C GLN A 379 -8.70 -19.32 13.84
N THR A 380 -8.55 -18.90 12.58
CA THR A 380 -8.68 -19.77 11.41
C THR A 380 -7.32 -19.89 10.73
N LEU A 381 -6.76 -21.10 10.72
CA LEU A 381 -5.48 -21.39 10.09
C LEU A 381 -5.71 -21.98 8.70
N THR A 382 -4.83 -21.60 7.77
CA THR A 382 -4.75 -22.12 6.41
C THR A 382 -3.68 -23.21 6.31
N PRO A 383 -3.63 -23.98 5.22
CA PRO A 383 -2.64 -25.03 5.06
C PRO A 383 -1.20 -24.50 5.10
N GLY A 384 -0.28 -25.35 5.55
CA GLY A 384 1.16 -25.06 5.60
C GLY A 384 1.85 -25.57 6.86
N VAL A 385 3.11 -25.15 7.01
CA VAL A 385 3.96 -25.48 8.16
C VAL A 385 4.08 -24.29 9.10
N TYR A 386 3.64 -24.50 10.33
CA TYR A 386 3.74 -23.52 11.39
C TYR A 386 4.80 -23.94 12.41
N SER A 387 5.52 -22.97 12.96
CA SER A 387 6.46 -23.20 14.05
C SER A 387 6.24 -22.25 15.23
N TRP A 388 6.39 -22.78 16.44
CA TRP A 388 6.38 -22.00 17.68
C TRP A 388 7.51 -22.42 18.61
N ASP A 389 8.21 -21.41 19.16
CA ASP A 389 9.14 -21.60 20.27
C ASP A 389 8.44 -21.63 21.65
N ASN A 390 7.15 -21.30 21.68
CA ASN A 390 6.29 -21.26 22.86
C ASN A 390 5.34 -22.46 22.95
N GLU A 391 4.60 -22.50 24.07
CA GLU A 391 3.49 -23.42 24.23
C GLU A 391 2.35 -22.98 23.31
N VAL A 392 1.68 -23.95 22.70
CA VAL A 392 0.47 -23.70 21.90
C VAL A 392 -0.76 -23.82 22.79
N LEU A 393 -1.59 -22.78 22.79
CA LEU A 393 -2.82 -22.69 23.57
C LEU A 393 -4.05 -22.74 22.67
N ILE A 394 -5.08 -23.47 23.10
CA ILE A 394 -6.40 -23.51 22.47
C ILE A 394 -7.44 -23.29 23.58
N ASN A 395 -7.70 -22.02 23.93
CA ASN A 395 -8.62 -21.63 25.00
C ASN A 395 -10.06 -21.39 24.50
N SER A 396 -10.25 -21.36 23.18
CA SER A 396 -11.55 -21.39 22.49
C SER A 396 -11.40 -22.11 21.16
N ASP A 397 -12.50 -22.37 20.46
CA ASP A 397 -12.49 -23.11 19.20
C ASP A 397 -11.48 -22.52 18.19
N VAL A 398 -10.76 -23.40 17.51
CA VAL A 398 -9.83 -23.06 16.42
C VAL A 398 -10.28 -23.77 15.15
N THR A 399 -10.21 -23.10 14.00
CA THR A 399 -10.60 -23.67 12.71
C THR A 399 -9.39 -23.93 11.83
N LEU A 400 -9.29 -25.12 11.26
CA LEU A 400 -8.35 -25.47 10.19
C LEU A 400 -9.13 -25.50 8.88
N ASN A 401 -8.84 -24.56 7.98
CA ASN A 401 -9.60 -24.37 6.75
C ASN A 401 -8.71 -24.59 5.52
N GLY A 402 -9.10 -25.54 4.68
CA GLY A 402 -8.36 -25.94 3.48
C GLY A 402 -9.13 -27.00 2.69
N GLY A 403 -8.64 -27.34 1.52
CA GLY A 403 -9.14 -28.44 0.70
C GLY A 403 -8.88 -29.83 1.30
N PRO A 404 -9.42 -30.88 0.65
CA PRO A 404 -9.29 -32.26 1.16
C PRO A 404 -7.87 -32.81 1.14
N ASP A 405 -7.02 -32.33 0.25
CA ASP A 405 -5.64 -32.80 0.10
C ASP A 405 -4.62 -31.87 0.76
N ASP A 406 -5.09 -30.78 1.37
CA ASP A 406 -4.24 -29.80 2.03
C ASP A 406 -3.66 -30.34 3.34
N ILE A 407 -2.46 -29.86 3.66
CA ILE A 407 -1.61 -30.40 4.72
C ILE A 407 -1.34 -29.32 5.77
N PHE A 408 -1.44 -29.70 7.03
CA PHE A 408 -1.09 -28.88 8.18
C PHE A 408 0.00 -29.56 9.00
N ILE A 409 1.11 -28.88 9.24
CA ILE A 409 2.18 -29.38 10.11
C ILE A 409 2.49 -28.32 11.14
N PHE A 410 2.36 -28.68 12.41
CA PHE A 410 2.59 -27.80 13.55
C PHE A 410 3.85 -28.27 14.29
N GLN A 411 4.91 -27.45 14.27
CA GLN A 411 6.17 -27.68 14.98
C GLN A 411 6.18 -26.90 16.28
N ILE A 412 6.15 -27.60 17.41
CA ILE A 412 5.94 -26.98 18.72
C ILE A 412 7.09 -27.36 19.63
N ALA A 413 7.92 -26.36 19.96
CA ALA A 413 9.10 -26.55 20.81
C ALA A 413 8.76 -26.82 22.29
N LYS A 414 7.51 -26.57 22.70
CA LYS A 414 6.97 -26.90 24.02
C LYS A 414 5.79 -27.88 23.90
N GLY A 415 4.77 -27.69 24.73
CA GLY A 415 3.56 -28.50 24.77
C GLY A 415 2.38 -27.86 24.04
N ILE A 416 1.26 -28.57 24.06
CA ILE A 416 -0.06 -28.07 23.66
C ILE A 416 -0.97 -28.12 24.88
N THR A 417 -1.67 -27.03 25.19
CA THR A 417 -2.74 -27.02 26.18
C THR A 417 -4.05 -26.59 25.53
N GLN A 418 -4.98 -27.53 25.42
CA GLN A 418 -6.35 -27.26 24.97
C GLN A 418 -7.28 -27.21 26.18
N ALA A 419 -8.03 -26.11 26.30
CA ALA A 419 -9.00 -25.92 27.38
C ALA A 419 -10.21 -26.84 27.25
N SER A 420 -10.95 -27.00 28.36
CA SER A 420 -12.16 -27.83 28.39
C SER A 420 -13.24 -27.32 27.44
N ASP A 421 -14.03 -28.24 26.88
CA ASP A 421 -15.18 -27.96 26.01
C ASP A 421 -14.86 -27.12 24.74
N THR A 422 -13.60 -27.09 24.31
CA THR A 422 -13.16 -26.43 23.06
C THR A 422 -12.99 -27.43 21.92
N LYS A 423 -12.96 -26.94 20.68
CA LYS A 423 -12.86 -27.78 19.48
C LYS A 423 -11.78 -27.32 18.51
N VAL A 424 -11.07 -28.27 17.93
CA VAL A 424 -10.42 -28.10 16.63
C VAL A 424 -11.46 -28.42 15.56
N ILE A 425 -11.79 -27.45 14.71
CA ILE A 425 -12.84 -27.54 13.69
C ILE A 425 -12.19 -27.67 12.31
N LEU A 426 -12.64 -28.63 11.51
CA LEU A 426 -12.21 -28.77 10.11
C LEU A 426 -13.21 -28.10 9.17
N ALA A 427 -12.72 -27.25 8.28
CA ALA A 427 -13.51 -26.54 7.26
C ALA A 427 -12.90 -26.75 5.86
N GLY A 428 -13.66 -26.47 4.80
CA GLY A 428 -13.18 -26.52 3.41
C GLY A 428 -12.95 -27.92 2.82
N GLY A 429 -12.95 -28.97 3.65
CA GLY A 429 -12.72 -30.36 3.24
C GLY A 429 -11.51 -31.01 3.91
N VAL A 430 -10.75 -30.28 4.74
CA VAL A 430 -9.60 -30.80 5.50
C VAL A 430 -9.91 -32.15 6.15
N GLN A 431 -8.95 -33.05 6.09
CA GLN A 431 -9.03 -34.39 6.67
C GLN A 431 -8.03 -34.52 7.83
N ALA A 432 -8.47 -35.11 8.95
CA ALA A 432 -7.62 -35.38 10.12
C ALA A 432 -6.28 -36.07 9.78
N LYS A 433 -6.27 -36.98 8.78
CA LYS A 433 -5.06 -37.69 8.35
C LYS A 433 -3.98 -36.80 7.73
N ASN A 434 -4.30 -35.56 7.37
CA ASN A 434 -3.36 -34.60 6.77
C ASN A 434 -2.91 -33.52 7.77
N ILE A 435 -3.27 -33.67 9.06
CA ILE A 435 -2.92 -32.73 10.12
C ILE A 435 -1.92 -33.39 11.05
N PHE A 436 -0.77 -32.77 11.27
CA PHE A 436 0.33 -33.31 12.07
C PHE A 436 0.75 -32.32 13.16
N TRP A 437 0.64 -32.73 14.41
CA TRP A 437 1.01 -31.96 15.59
C TRP A 437 2.28 -32.55 16.22
N GLN A 438 3.44 -31.95 15.93
CA GLN A 438 4.69 -32.33 16.57
C GLN A 438 4.89 -31.46 17.82
N ALA A 439 4.92 -32.08 19.00
CA ALA A 439 5.10 -31.39 20.27
C ALA A 439 6.28 -31.98 21.08
N ALA A 440 7.20 -31.13 21.50
CA ALA A 440 8.41 -31.53 22.23
C ALA A 440 8.17 -31.75 23.74
N GLU A 441 7.12 -31.15 24.29
CA GLU A 441 6.65 -31.36 25.67
C GLU A 441 5.21 -31.90 25.67
N THR A 442 4.56 -31.85 26.84
CA THR A 442 3.29 -32.51 27.09
C THR A 442 2.17 -31.95 26.22
N VAL A 443 1.33 -32.82 25.67
CA VAL A 443 0.06 -32.46 25.05
C VAL A 443 -1.07 -32.75 26.05
N SER A 444 -1.82 -31.72 26.42
CA SER A 444 -2.93 -31.79 27.38
C SER A 444 -4.22 -31.34 26.71
N ILE A 445 -5.12 -32.29 26.47
CA ILE A 445 -6.45 -32.07 25.91
C ILE A 445 -7.47 -32.04 27.05
N GLY A 446 -8.13 -30.89 27.25
CA GLY A 446 -9.04 -30.66 28.37
C GLY A 446 -10.31 -31.52 28.35
N THR A 447 -11.01 -31.55 29.49
CA THR A 447 -12.30 -32.25 29.65
C THR A 447 -13.31 -31.83 28.58
N GLY A 448 -13.99 -32.79 27.96
CA GLY A 448 -15.01 -32.54 26.94
C GLY A 448 -14.50 -31.92 25.63
N ALA A 449 -13.20 -31.64 25.51
CA ALA A 449 -12.62 -31.03 24.32
C ALA A 449 -12.58 -32.01 23.13
N HIS A 450 -12.59 -31.47 21.93
CA HIS A 450 -12.46 -32.22 20.68
C HIS A 450 -11.21 -31.79 19.92
N PHE A 451 -10.40 -32.78 19.52
CA PHE A 451 -9.15 -32.57 18.79
C PHE A 451 -9.17 -33.29 17.44
N GLU A 452 -8.40 -32.79 16.49
CA GLU A 452 -8.34 -33.31 15.11
C GLU A 452 -6.87 -33.42 14.68
N GLY A 453 -6.48 -34.59 14.18
CA GLY A 453 -5.15 -34.81 13.60
C GLY A 453 -4.27 -35.83 14.29
N ILE A 454 -3.07 -35.99 13.76
CA ILE A 454 -2.05 -36.94 14.22
C ILE A 454 -1.12 -36.22 15.20
N VAL A 455 -1.10 -36.65 16.45
CA VAL A 455 -0.21 -36.11 17.48
C VAL A 455 1.07 -36.93 17.54
N LEU A 456 2.20 -36.29 17.25
CA LEU A 456 3.57 -36.79 17.36
C LEU A 456 4.21 -36.18 18.61
N GLY A 457 4.01 -36.82 19.76
CA GLY A 457 4.50 -36.35 21.06
C GLY A 457 5.89 -36.87 21.42
N ASN A 458 6.76 -36.01 21.90
CA ASN A 458 8.02 -36.43 22.52
C ASN A 458 7.83 -36.87 23.97
N THR A 459 6.86 -36.26 24.67
CA THR A 459 6.47 -36.63 26.04
C THR A 459 4.99 -36.98 26.11
N ASN A 460 4.37 -36.89 27.29
CA ASN A 460 3.05 -37.45 27.56
C ASN A 460 1.95 -36.80 26.69
N ILE A 461 1.01 -37.61 26.22
CA ILE A 461 -0.25 -37.12 25.63
C ILE A 461 -1.40 -37.48 26.58
N GLY A 462 -2.08 -36.48 27.12
CA GLY A 462 -3.18 -36.63 28.06
C GLY A 462 -4.50 -36.15 27.49
N LEU A 463 -5.53 -36.99 27.59
CA LEU A 463 -6.91 -36.64 27.29
C LEU A 463 -7.71 -36.63 28.60
N GLY A 464 -8.31 -35.48 28.90
CA GLY A 464 -9.18 -35.27 30.05
C GLY A 464 -10.51 -36.02 29.94
N ASP A 465 -11.33 -35.88 30.98
CA ASP A 465 -12.62 -36.58 31.06
C ASP A 465 -13.48 -36.30 29.82
N GLN A 466 -13.95 -37.36 29.16
CA GLN A 466 -14.80 -37.27 27.96
C GLN A 466 -14.21 -36.47 26.79
N ALA A 467 -12.90 -36.20 26.79
CA ALA A 467 -12.23 -35.62 25.64
C ALA A 467 -12.26 -36.60 24.45
N SER A 468 -12.20 -36.05 23.23
CA SER A 468 -12.27 -36.86 22.01
C SER A 468 -11.26 -36.40 20.97
N ILE A 469 -10.80 -37.35 20.14
CA ILE A 469 -9.93 -37.07 19.00
C ILE A 469 -10.29 -37.94 17.80
N ASN A 470 -10.39 -37.32 16.63
CA ASN A 470 -10.27 -38.00 15.34
C ASN A 470 -8.82 -37.88 14.87
N GLY A 471 -8.05 -38.95 14.98
CA GLY A 471 -6.61 -38.82 14.91
C GLY A 471 -5.83 -40.01 15.44
N ARG A 472 -4.54 -39.78 15.69
CA ARG A 472 -3.63 -40.77 16.26
C ARG A 472 -2.85 -40.14 17.40
N LEU A 473 -2.57 -40.92 18.43
CA LEU A 473 -1.76 -40.53 19.58
C LEU A 473 -0.45 -41.32 19.55
N LEU A 474 0.59 -40.74 18.97
CA LEU A 474 1.88 -41.39 18.77
C LEU A 474 2.92 -40.68 19.65
N THR A 475 3.41 -41.34 20.70
CA THR A 475 4.31 -40.70 21.68
C THR A 475 5.52 -41.54 22.08
N GLN A 476 6.63 -40.85 22.30
CA GLN A 476 7.86 -41.43 22.84
C GLN A 476 7.83 -41.69 24.36
N THR A 477 6.73 -41.38 25.05
CA THR A 477 6.51 -41.74 26.45
C THR A 477 5.16 -42.42 26.65
N ALA A 478 4.19 -41.77 27.27
CA ALA A 478 2.93 -42.38 27.70
C ALA A 478 1.70 -41.64 27.17
N VAL A 479 0.59 -42.39 27.10
CA VAL A 479 -0.75 -41.83 26.88
C VAL A 479 -1.61 -42.05 28.12
N THR A 480 -2.35 -41.02 28.52
CA THR A 480 -3.27 -41.04 29.67
C THR A 480 -4.66 -40.62 29.21
N LEU A 481 -5.67 -41.45 29.49
CA LEU A 481 -7.06 -41.25 29.06
C LEU A 481 -8.00 -41.26 30.27
N ILE A 482 -9.07 -40.47 30.19
CA ILE A 482 -10.17 -40.47 31.17
C ILE A 482 -11.47 -40.49 30.37
N GLN A 483 -12.12 -41.66 30.30
CA GLN A 483 -13.39 -41.85 29.57
C GLN A 483 -13.36 -41.25 28.15
N SER A 484 -12.21 -41.29 27.49
CA SER A 484 -11.93 -40.52 26.27
C SER A 484 -12.30 -41.31 25.02
N THR A 485 -12.57 -40.62 23.92
CA THR A 485 -12.83 -41.23 22.61
C THR A 485 -11.66 -41.00 21.66
N VAL A 486 -11.12 -42.06 21.05
CA VAL A 486 -10.02 -41.98 20.07
C VAL A 486 -10.43 -42.71 18.81
N VAL A 487 -10.51 -42.02 17.67
CA VAL A 487 -10.91 -42.62 16.39
C VAL A 487 -9.78 -42.44 15.38
N ALA A 488 -9.09 -43.53 15.02
CA ALA A 488 -8.08 -43.49 13.97
C ALA A 488 -8.70 -43.13 12.61
N PRO A 489 -8.09 -42.21 11.84
CA PRO A 489 -8.56 -41.91 10.49
C PRO A 489 -8.29 -43.09 9.54
N LEU A 490 -9.21 -43.28 8.58
CA LEU A 490 -9.17 -44.32 7.54
C LEU A 490 -8.05 -44.13 6.52
#